data_AF-A0A6A3G5X5-F1
#
_entry.id   AF-A0A6A3G5X5-F1
#
_cell.length_a   1.000
_cell.length_b   1.000
_cell.length_c   1.000
_cell.angle_alpha   90.00
_cell.angle_beta   90.00
_cell.angle_gamma   90.00
#
_symmetry.space_group_name_H-M   'P 1'
#
loop_
_entity.id
_entity.type
_entity.pdbx_description
1 polymer ?
#
loop_
_entity_poly.entity_id
_entity_poly.type
_entity_poly.pdbx_seq_one_letter_code
_entity_poly.pdbx_strand_id
1 'polypeptide(L)'
;GHTDVVGVFKRAFPDVPIGFDTDVNAPALYEVAYGGHGDISSAVYITVGTGVGVGVCTNGAAIHGFMHPEGGHIIVPKAPQDAETGFKGVCPFHGDCIEGMVASGSIAARTGVDRRDLASITDDDPVWDTIAHYLANLCINVTFLTSPDVIVIGGGIARREKLFDLIREKFVARVNKYGQQPPVEKYIRASFHPAIGLVSSLHLARLELE
;
A
#
# COMPACT_ATOMS: atom_id res chain seq x y z
N GLY A 1 -15.18 -16.42 8.63
CA GLY A 1 -14.75 -17.24 9.78
C GLY A 1 -14.42 -16.31 10.92
N HIS A 2 -14.83 -16.64 12.15
CA HIS A 2 -14.50 -15.85 13.35
C HIS A 2 -13.44 -16.61 14.14
N THR A 3 -12.17 -16.29 13.89
CA THR A 3 -11.04 -16.89 14.61
C THR A 3 -10.56 -15.93 15.70
N ASP A 4 -10.62 -16.37 16.96
CA ASP A 4 -10.12 -15.60 18.10
C ASP A 4 -8.60 -15.76 18.23
N VAL A 5 -7.85 -15.00 17.43
CA VAL A 5 -6.37 -15.02 17.44
C VAL A 5 -5.83 -14.45 18.75
N VAL A 6 -6.29 -13.26 19.14
CA VAL A 6 -5.80 -12.56 20.34
C VAL A 6 -6.06 -13.37 21.60
N GLY A 7 -7.24 -14.00 21.73
CA GLY A 7 -7.57 -14.80 22.90
C GLY A 7 -6.68 -16.03 23.07
N VAL A 8 -6.16 -16.62 21.98
CA VAL A 8 -5.16 -17.71 22.07
C VAL A 8 -3.90 -17.19 22.76
N PHE A 9 -3.38 -16.03 22.35
CA PHE A 9 -2.18 -15.46 22.96
C PHE A 9 -2.45 -14.98 24.38
N LYS A 10 -3.60 -14.36 24.68
CA LYS A 10 -3.97 -13.95 26.04
C LYS A 10 -4.04 -15.14 27.02
N ARG A 11 -4.50 -16.31 26.57
CA ARG A 11 -4.50 -17.53 27.41
C ARG A 11 -3.09 -18.05 27.68
N ALA A 12 -2.18 -17.93 26.71
CA ALA A 12 -0.79 -18.38 26.87
C ALA A 12 0.07 -17.38 27.67
N PHE A 13 -0.25 -16.07 27.59
CA PHE A 13 0.51 -14.97 28.17
C PHE A 13 -0.44 -13.98 28.88
N PRO A 14 -1.03 -14.35 30.03
CA PRO A 14 -2.12 -13.58 30.65
C PRO A 14 -1.72 -12.18 31.12
N ASP A 15 -0.44 -11.97 31.45
CA ASP A 15 0.07 -10.71 32.01
C ASP A 15 0.86 -9.87 30.98
N VAL A 16 0.84 -10.27 29.70
CA VAL A 16 1.56 -9.56 28.63
C VAL A 16 0.54 -8.78 27.80
N PRO A 17 0.67 -7.45 27.66
CA PRO A 17 -0.15 -6.66 26.74
C PRO A 17 0.04 -7.12 25.28
N ILE A 18 -1.05 -7.12 24.50
CA ILE A 18 -1.05 -7.68 23.14
C ILE A 18 -1.68 -6.68 22.18
N GLY A 19 -0.83 -6.09 21.34
CA GLY A 19 -1.25 -5.24 20.24
C GLY A 19 -1.63 -6.11 19.05
N PHE A 20 -2.76 -5.80 18.41
CA PHE A 20 -3.24 -6.57 17.27
C PHE A 20 -3.86 -5.64 16.23
N ASP A 21 -3.29 -5.67 15.03
CA ASP A 21 -3.78 -4.92 13.88
C ASP A 21 -3.40 -5.64 12.59
N THR A 22 -3.80 -5.08 11.45
CA THR A 22 -3.47 -5.57 10.13
C THR A 22 -1.99 -5.39 9.81
N ASP A 23 -1.52 -6.16 8.84
CA ASP A 23 -0.18 -6.10 8.26
C ASP A 23 0.09 -4.81 7.45
N VAL A 24 -0.87 -3.88 7.41
CA VAL A 24 -0.73 -2.56 6.77
C VAL A 24 -0.99 -1.39 7.71
N ASN A 25 -1.89 -1.52 8.69
CA ASN A 25 -2.06 -0.50 9.74
C ASN A 25 -0.84 -0.43 10.65
N ALA A 26 -0.26 -1.58 11.01
CA ALA A 26 0.95 -1.58 11.83
C ALA A 26 2.10 -0.83 11.13
N PRO A 27 2.42 -1.09 9.84
CA PRO A 27 3.34 -0.24 9.09
C PRO A 27 2.94 1.24 9.02
N ALA A 28 1.67 1.59 8.84
CA ALA A 28 1.23 2.98 8.79
C ALA A 28 1.55 3.73 10.10
N LEU A 29 1.27 3.11 11.25
CA LEU A 29 1.66 3.64 12.57
C LEU A 29 3.18 3.75 12.70
N TYR A 30 3.91 2.72 12.27
CA TYR A 30 5.37 2.70 12.33
C TYR A 30 6.01 3.81 11.48
N GLU A 31 5.50 4.07 10.27
CA GLU A 31 6.03 5.14 9.40
C GLU A 31 5.78 6.53 10.00
N VAL A 32 4.65 6.74 10.71
CA VAL A 32 4.42 7.98 11.47
C VAL A 32 5.44 8.13 12.60
N ALA A 33 5.70 7.07 13.37
CA ALA A 33 6.60 7.15 14.53
C ALA A 33 8.10 7.17 14.14
N TYR A 34 8.49 6.43 13.10
CA TYR A 34 9.89 6.10 12.80
C TYR A 34 10.26 6.20 11.31
N GLY A 35 9.37 6.69 10.44
CA GLY A 35 9.56 6.75 8.99
C GLY A 35 10.57 7.77 8.46
N GLY A 36 11.13 8.61 9.33
CA GLY A 36 12.01 9.70 8.93
C GLY A 36 11.29 10.71 8.04
N HIS A 37 10.04 11.02 8.38
CA HIS A 37 9.18 11.98 7.68
C HIS A 37 9.14 13.36 8.37
N GLY A 38 9.79 13.49 9.53
CA GLY A 38 9.68 14.68 10.38
C GLY A 38 8.56 14.51 11.41
N ASP A 39 8.02 15.63 11.88
CA ASP A 39 6.86 15.64 12.78
C ASP A 39 5.59 15.56 11.94
N ILE A 40 5.07 14.34 11.79
CA ILE A 40 3.83 14.05 11.07
C ILE A 40 2.88 13.29 11.98
N SER A 41 1.59 13.33 11.68
CA SER A 41 0.58 12.59 12.45
C SER A 41 -0.31 11.71 11.56
N SER A 42 -0.12 11.74 10.25
CA SER A 42 -0.93 10.98 9.31
C SER A 42 -0.08 10.38 8.20
N ALA A 43 -0.31 9.10 7.91
CA ALA A 43 0.36 8.40 6.84
C ALA A 43 -0.57 7.35 6.23
N VAL A 44 -0.43 7.13 4.93
CA VAL A 44 -1.02 5.97 4.25
C VAL A 44 0.11 5.02 3.87
N TYR A 45 0.00 3.77 4.31
CA TYR A 45 0.91 2.70 3.89
C TYR A 45 0.24 1.81 2.87
N ILE A 46 0.87 1.62 1.72
CA ILE A 46 0.40 0.75 0.64
C ILE A 46 1.41 -0.36 0.45
N THR A 47 1.01 -1.63 0.54
CA THR A 47 1.88 -2.76 0.16
C THR A 47 1.46 -3.34 -1.17
N VAL A 48 2.43 -3.61 -2.06
CA VAL A 48 2.19 -4.23 -3.36
C VAL A 48 3.03 -5.51 -3.49
N GLY A 49 2.35 -6.65 -3.52
CA GLY A 49 2.97 -7.97 -3.56
C GLY A 49 2.05 -9.00 -4.20
N THR A 50 1.77 -10.09 -3.48
CA THR A 50 0.77 -11.10 -3.90
C THR A 50 -0.64 -10.53 -3.96
N GLY A 51 -0.92 -9.55 -3.11
CA GLY A 51 -2.13 -8.72 -3.12
C GLY A 51 -1.76 -7.24 -2.95
N VAL A 52 -2.76 -6.42 -2.64
CA VAL A 52 -2.56 -5.01 -2.28
C VAL A 52 -3.31 -4.71 -0.99
N GLY A 53 -2.57 -4.29 0.03
CA GLY A 53 -3.14 -3.81 1.29
C GLY A 53 -2.91 -2.33 1.46
N VAL A 54 -3.82 -1.65 2.15
CA VAL A 54 -3.72 -0.21 2.46
C VAL A 54 -4.06 0.03 3.92
N GLY A 55 -3.09 0.53 4.68
CA GLY A 55 -3.26 0.97 6.06
C GLY A 55 -3.31 2.48 6.12
N VAL A 56 -4.15 3.01 6.99
CA VAL A 56 -4.33 4.46 7.14
C VAL A 56 -4.13 4.84 8.59
N CYS A 57 -3.21 5.77 8.84
CA CYS A 57 -3.01 6.44 10.11
C CYS A 57 -3.46 7.90 9.97
N THR A 58 -4.29 8.38 10.89
CA THR A 58 -4.74 9.77 10.96
C THR A 58 -4.70 10.22 12.42
N ASN A 59 -4.11 11.39 12.68
CA ASN A 59 -3.93 11.93 14.03
C ASN A 59 -3.24 10.94 14.99
N GLY A 60 -2.24 10.19 14.50
CA GLY A 60 -1.46 9.23 15.27
C GLY A 60 -2.16 7.89 15.54
N ALA A 61 -3.36 7.67 15.00
CA ALA A 61 -4.12 6.44 15.21
C ALA A 61 -4.45 5.74 13.89
N ALA A 62 -4.40 4.41 13.89
CA ALA A 62 -4.87 3.62 12.76
C ALA A 62 -6.39 3.76 12.62
N ILE A 63 -6.88 3.86 11.38
CA ILE A 63 -8.31 3.93 11.11
C ILE A 63 -8.92 2.55 11.33
N HIS A 64 -9.85 2.51 12.29
CA HIS A 64 -10.75 1.38 12.53
C HIS A 64 -12.19 1.87 12.47
N GLY A 65 -13.03 1.17 11.69
CA GLY A 65 -14.45 1.43 11.60
C GLY A 65 -15.25 0.15 11.82
N PHE A 66 -16.29 -0.07 11.01
CA PHE A 66 -16.95 -1.38 10.95
C PHE A 66 -15.97 -2.51 10.57
N MET A 67 -14.97 -2.16 9.76
CA MET A 67 -13.81 -3.00 9.38
C MET A 67 -12.58 -2.10 9.23
N HIS A 68 -11.40 -2.70 9.08
CA HIS A 68 -10.20 -1.97 8.64
C HIS A 68 -10.31 -1.57 7.16
N PRO A 69 -9.56 -0.55 6.70
CA PRO A 69 -9.54 -0.18 5.30
C PRO A 69 -9.08 -1.32 4.38
N GLU A 70 -9.71 -1.42 3.21
CA GLU A 70 -9.40 -2.40 2.15
C GLU A 70 -9.09 -1.68 0.82
N GLY A 71 -8.14 -0.75 0.88
CA GLY A 71 -7.84 0.15 -0.25
C GLY A 71 -7.35 -0.57 -1.53
N GLY A 72 -6.85 -1.81 -1.41
CA GLY A 72 -6.51 -2.65 -2.56
C GLY A 72 -7.71 -3.06 -3.41
N HIS A 73 -8.92 -3.00 -2.87
CA HIS A 73 -10.15 -3.33 -3.59
C HIS A 73 -10.88 -2.11 -4.19
N ILE A 74 -10.28 -0.91 -4.10
CA ILE A 74 -10.79 0.27 -4.78
C ILE A 74 -10.75 0.05 -6.30
N ILE A 75 -11.78 0.51 -7.00
CA ILE A 75 -11.87 0.48 -8.46
C ILE A 75 -11.45 1.83 -9.01
N VAL A 76 -10.61 1.84 -10.05
CA VAL A 76 -10.13 3.05 -10.73
C VAL A 76 -10.26 2.90 -12.25
N PRO A 77 -10.21 3.99 -13.03
CA PRO A 77 -10.25 3.90 -14.49
C PRO A 77 -9.16 2.98 -15.03
N LYS A 78 -9.49 2.15 -16.02
CA LYS A 78 -8.52 1.26 -16.66
C LYS A 78 -7.41 2.05 -17.35
N ALA A 79 -6.20 1.48 -17.31
CA ALA A 79 -5.10 1.94 -18.15
C ALA A 79 -5.48 1.74 -19.62
N PRO A 80 -5.08 2.65 -20.54
CA PRO A 80 -5.41 2.53 -21.97
C PRO A 80 -5.03 1.16 -22.56
N GLN A 81 -3.85 0.63 -22.21
CA GLN A 81 -3.36 -0.67 -22.68
C GLN A 81 -4.25 -1.82 -22.23
N ASP A 82 -4.76 -1.78 -20.99
CA ASP A 82 -5.68 -2.80 -20.48
C ASP A 82 -7.09 -2.67 -21.06
N ALA A 83 -7.52 -1.44 -21.38
CA ALA A 83 -8.77 -1.20 -22.07
C ALA A 83 -8.72 -1.76 -23.51
N GLU A 84 -7.60 -1.59 -24.20
CA GLU A 84 -7.36 -2.10 -25.55
C GLU A 84 -7.25 -3.63 -25.59
N THR A 85 -6.44 -4.21 -24.70
CA THR A 85 -6.25 -5.68 -24.62
C THR A 85 -7.43 -6.40 -23.97
N GLY A 86 -8.32 -5.67 -23.30
CA GLY A 86 -9.47 -6.23 -22.60
C GLY A 86 -9.12 -6.93 -21.28
N PHE A 87 -7.95 -6.64 -20.68
CA PHE A 87 -7.52 -7.23 -19.42
C PHE A 87 -8.56 -7.01 -18.31
N LYS A 88 -8.96 -8.10 -17.66
CA LYS A 88 -10.06 -8.12 -16.67
C LYS A 88 -9.59 -8.03 -15.22
N GLY A 89 -8.29 -8.14 -14.98
CA GLY A 89 -7.73 -8.30 -13.65
C GLY A 89 -7.86 -9.73 -13.11
N VAL A 90 -7.13 -10.01 -12.04
CA VAL A 90 -7.01 -11.36 -11.46
C VAL A 90 -7.65 -11.51 -10.08
N CYS A 91 -8.23 -10.42 -9.53
CA CYS A 91 -8.88 -10.47 -8.23
C CYS A 91 -10.14 -11.35 -8.34
N PRO A 92 -10.29 -12.39 -7.50
CA PRO A 92 -11.43 -13.30 -7.60
C PRO A 92 -12.76 -12.66 -7.19
N PHE A 93 -12.73 -11.53 -6.47
CA PHE A 93 -13.92 -10.85 -5.99
C PHE A 93 -14.40 -9.76 -6.96
N HIS A 94 -13.46 -8.94 -7.44
CA HIS A 94 -13.80 -7.70 -8.15
C HIS A 94 -13.28 -7.64 -9.59
N GLY A 95 -12.44 -8.58 -10.00
CA GLY A 95 -11.75 -8.51 -11.29
C GLY A 95 -10.73 -7.38 -11.31
N ASP A 96 -11.17 -6.15 -11.61
CA ASP A 96 -10.35 -4.99 -11.96
C ASP A 96 -10.22 -3.92 -10.88
N CYS A 97 -10.37 -4.30 -9.60
CA CYS A 97 -9.89 -3.47 -8.50
C CYS A 97 -8.36 -3.32 -8.53
N ILE A 98 -7.79 -2.37 -7.77
CA ILE A 98 -6.34 -2.12 -7.75
C ILE A 98 -5.53 -3.41 -7.62
N GLU A 99 -5.82 -4.24 -6.61
CA GLU A 99 -5.17 -5.54 -6.41
C GLU A 99 -5.22 -6.41 -7.67
N GLY A 100 -6.41 -6.55 -8.24
CA GLY A 100 -6.62 -7.33 -9.45
C GLY A 100 -5.86 -6.80 -10.66
N MET A 101 -5.47 -5.52 -10.64
CA MET A 101 -4.73 -4.88 -11.72
C MET A 101 -3.23 -4.77 -11.48
N VAL A 102 -2.73 -4.79 -10.23
CA VAL A 102 -1.31 -4.51 -9.96
C VAL A 102 -0.56 -5.56 -9.15
N ALA A 103 -1.25 -6.53 -8.56
CA ALA A 103 -0.58 -7.59 -7.82
C ALA A 103 0.40 -8.37 -8.73
N SER A 104 1.34 -9.08 -8.11
CA SER A 104 2.32 -9.91 -8.82
C SER A 104 1.67 -10.87 -9.81
N GLY A 105 0.48 -11.39 -9.47
CA GLY A 105 -0.31 -12.21 -10.38
C GLY A 105 -0.81 -11.49 -11.62
N SER A 106 -1.18 -10.21 -11.50
CA SER A 106 -1.65 -9.38 -12.60
C SER A 106 -0.50 -8.96 -13.51
N ILE A 107 0.68 -8.70 -12.95
CA ILE A 107 1.89 -8.41 -13.71
C ILE A 107 2.28 -9.65 -14.52
N ALA A 108 2.40 -10.80 -13.86
CA ALA A 108 2.70 -12.09 -14.51
C ALA A 108 1.70 -12.42 -15.64
N ALA A 109 0.41 -12.17 -15.42
CA ALA A 109 -0.61 -12.42 -16.42
C ALA A 109 -0.49 -11.52 -17.66
N ARG A 110 0.05 -10.30 -17.52
CA ARG A 110 0.28 -9.38 -18.65
C ARG A 110 1.56 -9.69 -19.41
N THR A 111 2.64 -10.02 -18.70
CA THR A 111 3.97 -10.17 -19.31
C THR A 111 4.29 -11.60 -19.71
N GLY A 112 3.56 -12.59 -19.18
CA GLY A 112 3.88 -14.01 -19.33
C GLY A 112 5.07 -14.48 -18.48
N VAL A 113 5.66 -13.62 -17.66
CA VAL A 113 6.77 -13.96 -16.75
C VAL A 113 6.21 -14.63 -15.48
N ASP A 114 6.90 -15.66 -14.96
CA ASP A 114 6.50 -16.32 -13.71
C ASP A 114 6.49 -15.33 -12.54
N ARG A 115 5.51 -15.46 -11.63
CA ARG A 115 5.36 -14.56 -10.47
C ARG A 115 6.61 -14.47 -9.60
N ARG A 116 7.44 -15.52 -9.57
CA ARG A 116 8.69 -15.57 -8.80
C ARG A 116 9.86 -14.85 -9.49
N ASP A 117 9.73 -14.57 -10.78
CA ASP A 117 10.78 -14.01 -11.62
C ASP A 117 10.44 -12.60 -12.13
N LEU A 118 9.46 -11.90 -11.55
CA LEU A 118 9.10 -10.53 -11.97
C LEU A 118 10.26 -9.51 -11.84
N ALA A 119 11.32 -9.86 -11.13
CA ALA A 119 12.55 -9.07 -11.08
C ALA A 119 13.29 -9.05 -12.44
N SER A 120 13.13 -10.07 -13.28
CA SER A 120 13.78 -10.17 -14.60
C SER A 120 13.18 -9.24 -15.65
N ILE A 121 11.95 -8.75 -15.42
CA ILE A 121 11.32 -7.73 -16.26
C ILE A 121 12.16 -6.44 -16.19
N THR A 122 12.55 -5.92 -17.34
CA THR A 122 13.38 -4.71 -17.44
C THR A 122 12.57 -3.46 -17.09
N ASP A 123 13.26 -2.38 -16.71
CA ASP A 123 12.61 -1.11 -16.36
C ASP A 123 11.91 -0.42 -17.55
N ASP A 124 12.26 -0.80 -18.78
CA ASP A 124 11.67 -0.27 -20.01
C ASP A 124 10.40 -1.02 -20.44
N ASP A 125 10.01 -2.09 -19.73
CA ASP A 125 8.79 -2.84 -20.05
C ASP A 125 7.53 -1.96 -19.84
N PRO A 126 6.61 -1.89 -20.82
CA PRO A 126 5.41 -1.06 -20.73
C PRO A 126 4.46 -1.46 -19.60
N VAL A 127 4.62 -2.65 -19.00
CA VAL A 127 3.86 -3.06 -17.83
C VAL A 127 4.02 -2.06 -16.69
N TRP A 128 5.20 -1.46 -16.50
CA TRP A 128 5.43 -0.54 -15.39
C TRP A 128 4.67 0.77 -15.54
N ASP A 129 4.48 1.26 -16.77
CA ASP A 129 3.61 2.40 -17.04
C ASP A 129 2.14 2.08 -16.67
N THR A 130 1.71 0.86 -17.00
CA THR A 130 0.39 0.33 -16.67
C THR A 130 0.21 0.20 -15.15
N ILE A 131 1.19 -0.35 -14.43
CA ILE A 131 1.13 -0.46 -12.96
C ILE A 131 1.14 0.91 -12.29
N ALA A 132 2.00 1.83 -12.76
CA ALA A 132 2.05 3.19 -12.27
C ALA A 132 0.73 3.94 -12.49
N HIS A 133 0.02 3.67 -13.59
CA HIS A 133 -1.31 4.25 -13.82
C HIS A 133 -2.28 3.93 -12.68
N TYR A 134 -2.39 2.66 -12.28
CA TYR A 134 -3.28 2.24 -11.20
C TYR A 134 -2.82 2.76 -9.84
N LEU A 135 -1.54 2.63 -9.51
CA LEU A 135 -1.00 3.08 -8.23
C LEU A 135 -1.10 4.61 -8.06
N ALA A 136 -0.87 5.39 -9.10
CA ALA A 136 -1.07 6.84 -9.04
C ALA A 136 -2.55 7.22 -8.82
N ASN A 137 -3.51 6.47 -9.40
CA ASN A 137 -4.93 6.69 -9.10
C ASN A 137 -5.29 6.30 -7.67
N LEU A 138 -4.70 5.23 -7.13
CA LEU A 138 -4.85 4.90 -5.70
C LEU A 138 -4.30 6.03 -4.83
N CYS A 139 -3.10 6.54 -5.13
CA CYS A 139 -2.50 7.68 -4.42
C CYS A 139 -3.44 8.90 -4.43
N ILE A 140 -4.06 9.23 -5.57
CA ILE A 140 -5.04 10.32 -5.67
C ILE A 140 -6.23 10.08 -4.76
N ASN A 141 -6.80 8.88 -4.79
CA ASN A 141 -7.97 8.54 -3.98
C ASN A 141 -7.65 8.68 -2.49
N VAL A 142 -6.52 8.13 -2.02
CA VAL A 142 -6.15 8.26 -0.60
C VAL A 142 -5.77 9.69 -0.23
N THR A 143 -5.13 10.46 -1.12
CA THR A 143 -4.86 11.88 -0.89
C THR A 143 -6.14 12.66 -0.63
N PHE A 144 -7.16 12.50 -1.48
CA PHE A 144 -8.39 13.29 -1.36
C PHE A 144 -9.38 12.75 -0.32
N LEU A 145 -9.27 11.48 0.07
CA LEU A 145 -10.13 10.90 1.09
C LEU A 145 -9.57 11.05 2.51
N THR A 146 -8.25 10.96 2.68
CA THR A 146 -7.64 10.88 4.01
C THR A 146 -6.67 12.01 4.30
N SER A 147 -6.32 12.84 3.31
CA SER A 147 -5.40 13.98 3.44
C SER A 147 -4.14 13.67 4.28
N PRO A 148 -3.39 12.60 3.97
CA PRO A 148 -2.25 12.21 4.79
C PRO A 148 -1.07 13.17 4.59
N ASP A 149 -0.15 13.22 5.55
CA ASP A 149 1.12 13.95 5.43
C ASP A 149 2.07 13.25 4.44
N VAL A 150 1.98 11.92 4.35
CA VAL A 150 2.82 11.08 3.48
C VAL A 150 2.09 9.82 3.01
N ILE A 151 2.41 9.36 1.82
CA ILE A 151 2.05 8.05 1.27
C ILE A 151 3.33 7.23 1.13
N VAL A 152 3.38 6.08 1.81
CA VAL A 152 4.52 5.16 1.77
C VAL A 152 4.10 3.89 1.03
N ILE A 153 4.89 3.49 0.05
CA ILE A 153 4.65 2.28 -0.75
C ILE A 153 5.74 1.25 -0.46
N GLY A 154 5.35 0.08 0.01
CA GLY A 154 6.21 -1.07 0.26
C GLY A 154 5.78 -2.32 -0.51
N GLY A 155 6.32 -3.47 -0.12
CA GLY A 155 6.08 -4.76 -0.78
C GLY A 155 7.11 -5.08 -1.86
N GLY A 156 7.04 -6.31 -2.39
CA GLY A 156 8.05 -6.84 -3.32
C GLY A 156 8.10 -6.10 -4.65
N ILE A 157 6.97 -5.61 -5.15
CA ILE A 157 6.89 -4.86 -6.42
C ILE A 157 7.45 -3.44 -6.27
N ALA A 158 7.24 -2.82 -5.11
CA ALA A 158 7.70 -1.46 -4.81
C ALA A 158 9.21 -1.37 -4.49
N ARG A 159 10.02 -2.40 -4.79
CA ARG A 159 11.50 -2.33 -4.70
C ARG A 159 12.15 -1.70 -5.93
N ARG A 160 11.37 -1.46 -6.99
CA ARG A 160 11.86 -0.92 -8.27
C ARG A 160 11.78 0.60 -8.26
N GLU A 161 12.93 1.28 -8.24
CA GLU A 161 13.00 2.74 -8.14
C GLU A 161 12.27 3.46 -9.27
N LYS A 162 12.45 3.00 -10.52
CA LYS A 162 11.80 3.52 -11.73
C LYS A 162 10.27 3.63 -11.59
N LEU A 163 9.64 2.70 -10.86
CA LEU A 163 8.21 2.69 -10.65
C LEU A 163 7.72 3.94 -9.89
N PHE A 164 8.52 4.45 -8.94
CA PHE A 164 8.15 5.65 -8.19
C PHE A 164 8.15 6.89 -9.07
N ASP A 165 9.09 7.02 -10.00
CA ASP A 165 9.13 8.15 -10.92
C ASP A 165 7.86 8.19 -11.79
N LEU A 166 7.46 7.03 -12.33
CA LEU A 166 6.23 6.90 -13.11
C LEU A 166 4.97 7.19 -12.27
N ILE A 167 4.91 6.71 -11.02
CA ILE A 167 3.78 6.99 -10.12
C ILE A 167 3.69 8.48 -9.83
N ARG A 168 4.80 9.12 -9.49
CA ARG A 168 4.86 10.55 -9.13
C ARG A 168 4.49 11.43 -10.31
N GLU A 169 5.01 11.14 -11.50
CA GLU A 169 4.67 11.86 -12.73
C GLU A 169 3.15 11.81 -12.99
N LYS A 170 2.58 10.61 -12.99
CA LYS A 170 1.13 10.42 -13.23
C LYS A 170 0.28 11.01 -12.12
N PHE A 171 0.72 10.96 -10.86
CA PHE A 171 0.06 11.59 -9.73
C PHE A 171 -0.01 13.11 -9.92
N VAL A 172 1.13 13.77 -10.16
CA VAL A 172 1.19 15.23 -10.36
C VAL A 172 0.32 15.67 -11.53
N ALA A 173 0.39 14.95 -12.65
CA ALA A 173 -0.41 15.26 -13.84
C ALA A 173 -1.92 15.22 -13.55
N ARG A 174 -2.39 14.28 -12.74
CA ARG A 174 -3.82 14.07 -12.46
C ARG A 174 -4.35 14.88 -11.29
N VAL A 175 -3.52 15.17 -10.29
CA VAL A 175 -3.84 16.17 -9.25
C VAL A 175 -4.11 17.53 -9.90
N ASN A 176 -3.44 17.82 -11.03
CA ASN A 176 -3.74 18.98 -11.88
C ASN A 176 -3.80 20.29 -11.08
N LYS A 177 -2.84 20.46 -10.15
CA LYS A 177 -2.69 21.64 -9.27
C LYS A 177 -3.88 21.87 -8.33
N TYR A 178 -4.74 20.88 -8.11
CA TYR A 178 -5.85 20.98 -7.17
C TYR A 178 -5.42 20.65 -5.74
N GLY A 179 -5.68 21.57 -4.81
CA GLY A 179 -5.29 21.42 -3.40
C GLY A 179 -3.82 21.76 -3.14
N GLN A 180 -3.39 21.56 -1.90
CA GLN A 180 -1.99 21.70 -1.49
C GLN A 180 -1.45 20.31 -1.17
N GLN A 181 -0.32 19.95 -1.78
CA GLN A 181 0.41 18.72 -1.50
C GLN A 181 1.86 19.08 -1.17
N PRO A 182 2.53 18.28 -0.33
CA PRO A 182 3.99 18.36 -0.21
C PRO A 182 4.67 18.09 -1.56
N PRO A 183 5.96 18.48 -1.73
CA PRO A 183 6.75 18.05 -2.88
C PRO A 183 6.62 16.55 -3.10
N VAL A 184 6.35 16.10 -4.34
CA VAL A 184 5.86 14.74 -4.60
C VAL A 184 6.86 13.66 -4.18
N GLU A 185 8.15 13.96 -4.17
CA GLU A 185 9.25 13.09 -3.73
C GLU A 185 9.30 12.92 -2.21
N LYS A 186 8.82 13.93 -1.47
CA LYS A 186 8.60 13.85 -0.02
C LYS A 186 7.24 13.26 0.32
N TYR A 187 6.28 13.34 -0.60
CA TYR A 187 4.91 12.89 -0.41
C TYR A 187 4.69 11.42 -0.71
N ILE A 188 5.21 10.91 -1.83
CA ILE A 188 5.10 9.52 -2.25
C ILE A 188 6.49 8.88 -2.14
N ARG A 189 6.68 8.03 -1.13
CA ARG A 189 7.99 7.48 -0.75
C ARG A 189 7.98 5.95 -0.75
N ALA A 190 9.14 5.36 -0.99
CA ALA A 190 9.34 3.94 -0.74
C ALA A 190 9.45 3.69 0.77
N SER A 191 8.90 2.57 1.25
CA SER A 191 9.17 2.13 2.62
C SER A 191 10.65 1.82 2.78
N PHE A 192 11.26 2.34 3.84
CA PHE A 192 12.70 2.29 4.03
C PHE A 192 13.16 1.02 4.78
N HIS A 193 12.26 0.37 5.52
CA HIS A 193 12.64 -0.74 6.38
C HIS A 193 12.42 -2.11 5.72
N PRO A 194 13.47 -2.93 5.49
CA PRO A 194 13.33 -4.20 4.77
C PRO A 194 12.50 -5.25 5.52
N ALA A 195 12.37 -5.11 6.84
CA ALA A 195 11.57 -5.97 7.71
C ALA A 195 10.37 -5.23 8.33
N ILE A 196 9.72 -4.35 7.57
CA ILE A 196 8.62 -3.48 8.03
C ILE A 196 7.52 -4.21 8.81
N GLY A 197 7.13 -5.43 8.39
CA GLY A 197 6.12 -6.23 9.11
C GLY A 197 6.56 -6.64 10.52
N LEU A 198 7.86 -6.93 10.71
CA LEU A 198 8.39 -7.30 12.03
C LEU A 198 8.53 -6.07 12.93
N VAL A 199 9.17 -4.99 12.45
CA VAL A 199 9.41 -3.80 13.28
C VAL A 199 8.13 -3.05 13.61
N SER A 200 7.13 -3.08 12.73
CA SER A 200 5.81 -2.53 13.05
C SER A 200 5.07 -3.35 14.09
N SER A 201 5.21 -4.69 14.12
CA SER A 201 4.65 -5.50 15.19
C SER A 201 5.28 -5.22 16.56
N LEU A 202 6.59 -4.91 16.60
CA LEU A 202 7.25 -4.44 17.82
C LEU A 202 6.74 -3.06 18.26
N HIS A 203 6.45 -2.18 17.30
CA HIS A 203 5.86 -0.88 17.60
C HIS A 203 4.43 -1.02 18.17
N LEU A 204 3.60 -1.91 17.62
CA LEU A 204 2.30 -2.23 18.21
C LEU A 204 2.43 -2.72 19.66
N ALA A 205 3.37 -3.63 19.92
CA ALA A 205 3.62 -4.10 21.29
C ALA A 205 4.05 -2.96 22.22
N ARG A 206 4.83 -2.00 21.72
CA ARG A 206 5.21 -0.80 22.47
C ARG A 206 4.02 0.10 22.80
N LEU A 207 3.11 0.32 21.85
CA LEU A 207 1.92 1.17 22.06
C LEU A 207 1.01 0.63 23.15
N GLU A 208 0.96 -0.68 23.37
CA GLU A 208 0.19 -1.29 24.47
C GLU A 208 0.87 -1.21 25.85
N LEU A 209 2.14 -0.81 25.90
CA LEU A 209 2.91 -0.63 27.14
C LEU A 209 2.90 0.82 27.65
N GLU A 210 2.48 1.78 26.81
CA GLU A 210 2.42 3.22 27.11
C GLU A 210 1.04 3.61 27.66
#